data_AF-A0A929Q1J2-F1
#
_entry.id   AF-A0A929Q1J2-F1
#
_cell.length_a   1.000
_cell.length_b   1.000
_cell.length_c   1.000
_cell.angle_alpha   90.00
_cell.angle_beta   90.00
_cell.angle_gamma   90.00
#
_symmetry.space_group_name_H-M   'P 1'
#
loop_
_entity.id
_entity.type
_entity.pdbx_description
1 polymer ?
#
loop_
_entity_poly.entity_id
_entity_poly.type
_entity_poly.pdbx_seq_one_letter_code
_entity_poly.pdbx_strand_id
1 'polypeptide(L)'
;MKYITFLGLGPRDGYSELITFFEGDEENISCTKLVQHHIYENYKDQIDKIYVFETQQSHDKYFTELCNVIPQEIVEEVLIDQNISSEKFVDHLINILEDSDEVILDVTHSFRKIPIRLLFALRYVEAMKDVKIRSIFYGEVEKQNTDQQYSIVHDLVKDYQLQKVAEYLSQFDRTLIIRKKDWEQLSLGDKTIENLLNSLAAFNEMTEFCNLDKAVQTVQKISENARAIENQKNKATGSNPYIMLVPLAKQIQKKFQNIDPRNSDQKNLIEIIRIMIEHERYQLAITFTDELFGRELIRNTIDPKTKKFDVRQMMKKTGYRFYKVRDNRFSYFSTQYLKERLGIKTNANILPAAYDELESALGPFEQNIKRLQSICTQPSNLEVIHHFSDECRNVINHASGSARSGDDLKLDIRQTVFKMLKIIEKF
;
A
#
# COMPACT_ATOMS: atom_id res chain seq x y z
N MET A 1 -20.32 -3.45 -20.25
CA MET A 1 -19.14 -4.29 -19.95
C MET A 1 -18.64 -4.95 -21.23
N LYS A 2 -17.35 -5.26 -21.30
CA LYS A 2 -16.76 -6.08 -22.37
C LYS A 2 -16.63 -7.53 -21.91
N TYR A 3 -17.03 -8.47 -22.76
CA TYR A 3 -16.88 -9.90 -22.50
C TYR A 3 -15.77 -10.47 -23.39
N ILE A 4 -14.67 -10.94 -22.78
CA ILE A 4 -13.58 -11.58 -23.51
C ILE A 4 -13.66 -13.09 -23.27
N THR A 5 -13.75 -13.86 -24.35
CA THR A 5 -13.81 -15.32 -24.32
C THR A 5 -12.85 -15.91 -25.34
N PHE A 6 -12.60 -17.22 -25.24
CA PHE A 6 -11.78 -17.97 -26.18
C PHE A 6 -12.63 -19.05 -26.85
N LEU A 7 -12.47 -19.24 -28.15
CA LEU A 7 -13.10 -20.34 -28.87
C LEU A 7 -12.04 -21.38 -29.26
N GLY A 8 -12.01 -22.50 -28.54
CA GLY A 8 -11.06 -23.58 -28.74
C GLY A 8 -11.52 -24.63 -29.76
N LEU A 9 -10.70 -25.67 -29.96
CA LEU A 9 -11.06 -26.82 -30.80
C LEU A 9 -11.87 -27.90 -30.07
N GLY A 10 -12.01 -27.75 -28.75
CA GLY A 10 -12.68 -28.70 -27.87
C GLY A 10 -11.98 -30.06 -27.77
N PRO A 11 -12.67 -31.04 -27.15
CA PRO A 11 -12.26 -32.45 -27.13
C PRO A 11 -12.16 -33.03 -28.54
N ARG A 12 -11.58 -34.24 -28.66
CA ARG A 12 -11.40 -34.94 -29.94
C ARG A 12 -12.71 -35.07 -30.74
N ASP A 13 -13.81 -35.33 -30.05
CA ASP A 13 -15.14 -35.53 -30.63
C ASP A 13 -15.96 -34.21 -30.71
N GLY A 14 -15.32 -33.08 -30.38
CA GLY A 14 -15.95 -31.77 -30.32
C GLY A 14 -16.69 -31.50 -29.02
N TYR A 15 -17.36 -30.34 -28.95
CA TYR A 15 -18.14 -29.93 -27.80
C TYR A 15 -19.45 -30.72 -27.71
N SER A 16 -19.69 -31.33 -26.54
CA SER A 16 -20.94 -31.99 -26.19
C SER A 16 -21.90 -31.02 -25.52
N GLU A 17 -23.20 -31.25 -25.67
CA GLU A 17 -24.21 -30.48 -24.95
C GLU A 17 -24.20 -30.87 -23.47
N LEU A 18 -24.09 -29.88 -22.60
CA LEU A 18 -23.98 -30.04 -21.15
C LEU A 18 -25.03 -29.18 -20.45
N ILE A 19 -25.52 -29.68 -19.31
CA ILE A 19 -26.27 -28.84 -18.38
C ILE A 19 -25.27 -27.93 -17.68
N THR A 20 -25.42 -26.63 -17.85
CA THR A 20 -24.47 -25.62 -17.41
C THR A 20 -25.13 -24.67 -16.42
N PHE A 21 -24.47 -24.40 -15.30
CA PHE A 21 -24.93 -23.46 -14.26
C PHE A 21 -23.73 -22.82 -13.54
N PHE A 22 -23.93 -21.70 -12.87
CA PHE A 22 -22.91 -21.06 -12.03
C PHE A 22 -22.80 -21.73 -10.66
N GLU A 23 -21.59 -21.79 -10.10
CA GLU A 23 -21.38 -22.27 -8.72
C GLU A 23 -22.25 -21.48 -7.74
N GLY A 24 -23.12 -22.17 -6.99
CA GLY A 24 -24.05 -21.57 -6.03
C GLY A 24 -25.35 -20.99 -6.63
N ASP A 25 -25.61 -21.22 -7.92
CA ASP A 25 -26.87 -20.90 -8.60
C ASP A 25 -27.33 -22.10 -9.46
N GLU A 26 -27.55 -23.25 -8.81
CA GLU A 26 -27.86 -24.51 -9.49
C GLU A 26 -29.26 -24.55 -10.12
N GLU A 27 -30.13 -23.58 -9.82
CA GLU A 27 -31.49 -23.48 -10.39
C GLU A 27 -31.49 -22.79 -11.76
N ASN A 28 -30.52 -21.92 -12.01
CA ASN A 28 -30.38 -21.17 -13.24
C ASN A 28 -29.53 -21.96 -14.25
N ILE A 29 -30.17 -22.86 -14.97
CA ILE A 29 -29.50 -23.81 -15.87
C ILE A 29 -29.68 -23.45 -17.35
N SER A 30 -28.71 -23.85 -18.17
CA SER A 30 -28.88 -23.93 -19.62
C SER A 30 -28.32 -25.25 -20.17
N CYS A 31 -28.97 -25.82 -21.18
CA CYS A 31 -28.41 -26.91 -21.96
C CYS A 31 -27.67 -26.30 -23.15
N THR A 32 -26.35 -26.35 -23.15
CA THR A 32 -25.52 -25.72 -24.20
C THR A 32 -24.25 -26.52 -24.45
N LYS A 33 -23.75 -26.46 -25.69
CA LYS A 33 -22.42 -26.98 -26.04
C LYS A 33 -21.30 -26.00 -25.73
N LEU A 34 -21.62 -24.70 -25.75
CA LEU A 34 -20.69 -23.60 -25.61
C LEU A 34 -21.03 -22.85 -24.33
N VAL A 35 -20.12 -22.88 -23.35
CA VAL A 35 -20.32 -22.20 -22.05
C VAL A 35 -20.55 -20.70 -22.22
N GLN A 36 -20.01 -20.13 -23.31
CA GLN A 36 -20.17 -18.71 -23.65
C GLN A 36 -21.63 -18.30 -23.73
N HIS A 37 -22.51 -19.18 -24.19
CA HIS A 37 -23.94 -18.92 -24.26
C HIS A 37 -24.55 -18.73 -22.86
N HIS A 38 -24.22 -19.61 -21.92
CA HIS A 38 -24.74 -19.51 -20.55
C HIS A 38 -24.24 -18.23 -19.85
N ILE A 39 -22.95 -17.91 -20.03
CA ILE A 39 -22.36 -16.68 -19.49
C ILE A 39 -23.02 -15.46 -20.14
N TYR A 40 -23.16 -15.43 -21.46
CA TYR A 40 -23.79 -14.32 -22.16
C TYR A 40 -25.23 -14.08 -21.67
N GLU A 41 -26.07 -15.12 -21.62
CA GLU A 41 -27.49 -14.96 -21.21
C GLU A 41 -27.65 -14.36 -19.81
N ASN A 42 -26.74 -14.69 -18.89
CA ASN A 42 -26.74 -14.16 -17.53
C ASN A 42 -26.29 -12.69 -17.42
N TYR A 43 -25.54 -12.20 -18.41
CA TYR A 43 -24.96 -10.86 -18.40
C TYR A 43 -25.35 -10.00 -19.61
N LYS A 44 -26.27 -10.47 -20.46
CA LYS A 44 -26.61 -9.86 -21.76
C LYS A 44 -26.99 -8.38 -21.67
N ASP A 45 -27.74 -8.00 -20.64
CA ASP A 45 -28.19 -6.62 -20.43
C ASP A 45 -27.06 -5.68 -20.01
N GLN A 46 -25.89 -6.23 -19.68
CA GLN A 46 -24.71 -5.50 -19.22
C GLN A 46 -23.52 -5.62 -20.18
N ILE A 47 -23.60 -6.46 -21.23
CA ILE A 47 -22.53 -6.68 -22.19
C ILE A 47 -22.78 -5.80 -23.41
N ASP A 48 -21.85 -4.88 -23.67
CA ASP A 48 -21.92 -4.00 -24.85
C ASP A 48 -21.18 -4.62 -26.05
N LYS A 49 -20.19 -5.47 -25.76
CA LYS A 49 -19.30 -6.03 -26.78
C LYS A 49 -18.63 -7.31 -26.32
N ILE A 50 -18.44 -8.23 -27.25
CA ILE A 50 -17.84 -9.55 -27.04
C ILE A 50 -16.61 -9.68 -27.92
N TYR A 51 -15.47 -10.04 -27.34
CA TYR A 51 -14.23 -10.30 -28.06
C TYR A 51 -13.92 -11.79 -28.01
N VAL A 52 -13.91 -12.44 -29.17
CA VAL A 52 -13.69 -13.89 -29.29
C VAL A 52 -12.27 -14.13 -29.78
N PHE A 53 -11.41 -14.60 -28.86
CA PHE A 53 -10.04 -14.98 -29.18
C PHE A 53 -10.00 -16.41 -29.72
N GLU A 54 -9.56 -16.56 -30.95
CA GLU A 54 -9.64 -17.85 -31.63
C GLU A 54 -8.54 -18.06 -32.68
N THR A 55 -8.31 -19.31 -33.05
CA THR A 55 -7.47 -19.66 -34.21
C THR A 55 -8.33 -19.77 -35.45
N GLN A 56 -7.73 -19.66 -36.64
CA GLN A 56 -8.47 -19.91 -37.89
C GLN A 56 -9.20 -21.26 -37.89
N GLN A 57 -8.56 -22.30 -37.34
CA GLN A 57 -9.14 -23.64 -37.30
C GLN A 57 -10.37 -23.74 -36.37
N SER A 58 -10.37 -23.03 -35.24
CA SER A 58 -11.52 -23.01 -34.32
C SER A 58 -12.64 -22.14 -34.86
N HIS A 59 -12.31 -21.03 -35.52
CA HIS A 59 -13.27 -20.20 -36.23
C HIS A 59 -14.07 -21.03 -37.24
N ASP A 60 -13.36 -21.70 -38.17
CA ASP A 60 -13.97 -22.47 -39.25
C ASP A 60 -14.87 -23.61 -38.73
N LYS A 61 -14.62 -24.09 -37.50
CA LYS A 61 -15.34 -25.20 -36.90
C LYS A 61 -16.53 -24.78 -36.04
N TYR A 62 -16.42 -23.71 -35.27
CA TYR A 62 -17.37 -23.38 -34.21
C TYR A 62 -17.93 -21.96 -34.22
N PHE A 63 -17.37 -21.02 -35.01
CA PHE A 63 -17.79 -19.62 -34.95
C PHE A 63 -19.26 -19.43 -35.36
N THR A 64 -19.69 -20.11 -36.43
CA THR A 64 -21.10 -20.11 -36.84
C THR A 64 -22.01 -20.68 -35.75
N GLU A 65 -21.58 -21.73 -35.04
CA GLU A 65 -22.35 -22.32 -33.94
C GLU A 65 -22.46 -21.35 -32.76
N LEU A 66 -21.39 -20.61 -32.45
CA LEU A 66 -21.40 -19.53 -31.45
C LEU A 66 -22.37 -18.40 -31.83
N CYS A 67 -22.34 -17.94 -33.09
CA CYS A 67 -23.22 -16.87 -33.58
C CYS A 67 -24.71 -17.28 -33.65
N ASN A 68 -25.03 -18.57 -33.57
CA ASN A 68 -26.42 -19.03 -33.45
C ASN A 68 -27.00 -18.82 -32.04
N VAL A 69 -26.14 -18.67 -31.03
CA VAL A 69 -26.52 -18.55 -29.62
C VAL A 69 -26.13 -17.21 -29.00
N ILE A 70 -25.33 -16.40 -29.70
CA ILE A 70 -24.93 -15.05 -29.32
C ILE A 70 -25.13 -14.11 -30.52
N PRO A 71 -25.69 -12.90 -30.34
CA PRO A 71 -25.89 -11.96 -31.44
C PRO A 71 -24.57 -11.55 -32.10
N GLN A 72 -24.46 -11.76 -33.41
CA GLN A 72 -23.23 -11.49 -34.15
C GLN A 72 -22.86 -9.99 -34.16
N GLU A 73 -23.84 -9.10 -34.01
CA GLU A 73 -23.67 -7.64 -34.08
C GLU A 73 -22.77 -7.08 -32.97
N ILE A 74 -22.65 -7.79 -31.85
CA ILE A 74 -21.84 -7.39 -30.71
C ILE A 74 -20.53 -8.19 -30.61
N VAL A 75 -20.27 -9.11 -31.55
CA VAL A 75 -19.10 -9.99 -31.56
C VAL A 75 -18.00 -9.41 -32.45
N GLU A 76 -16.79 -9.28 -31.89
CA GLU A 76 -15.56 -9.01 -32.64
C GLU A 76 -14.58 -10.17 -32.51
N GLU A 77 -14.16 -10.67 -33.67
CA GLU A 77 -13.18 -11.74 -33.78
C GLU A 77 -11.76 -11.22 -33.53
N VAL A 78 -11.00 -11.96 -32.74
CA VAL A 78 -9.57 -11.72 -32.50
C VAL A 78 -8.79 -12.97 -32.87
N LEU A 79 -8.39 -13.04 -34.14
CA LEU A 79 -7.58 -14.16 -34.65
C LEU A 79 -6.18 -14.15 -34.03
N ILE A 80 -5.83 -15.26 -33.38
CA ILE A 80 -4.54 -15.49 -32.73
C ILE A 80 -3.91 -16.81 -33.16
N ASP A 81 -2.58 -16.89 -33.08
CA ASP A 81 -1.86 -18.15 -33.21
C ASP A 81 -1.90 -18.92 -31.88
N GLN A 82 -2.03 -20.26 -31.93
CA GLN A 82 -2.02 -21.10 -30.72
C GLN A 82 -0.75 -20.93 -29.85
N ASN A 83 0.36 -20.49 -30.46
CA ASN A 83 1.65 -20.24 -29.87
C ASN A 83 2.00 -18.74 -29.80
N ILE A 84 1.00 -17.85 -29.90
CA ILE A 84 1.18 -16.39 -29.79
C ILE A 84 2.13 -16.00 -28.66
N SER A 85 3.02 -15.03 -28.87
CA SER A 85 3.93 -14.58 -27.81
C SER A 85 3.17 -13.78 -26.75
N SER A 86 3.74 -13.66 -25.54
CA SER A 86 3.12 -12.87 -24.47
C SER A 86 2.99 -11.39 -24.85
N GLU A 87 4.00 -10.83 -25.54
CA GLU A 87 3.96 -9.41 -25.95
C GLU A 87 2.82 -9.16 -26.94
N LYS A 88 2.66 -10.02 -27.95
CA LYS A 88 1.57 -9.88 -28.93
C LYS A 88 0.20 -10.08 -28.28
N PHE A 89 0.09 -11.02 -27.35
CA PHE A 89 -1.16 -11.25 -26.64
C PHE A 89 -1.57 -10.05 -25.77
N VAL A 90 -0.60 -9.45 -25.07
CA VAL A 90 -0.80 -8.19 -24.33
C VAL A 90 -1.18 -7.05 -25.27
N ASP A 91 -0.52 -6.93 -26.42
CA ASP A 91 -0.84 -5.91 -27.43
C ASP A 91 -2.29 -6.01 -27.93
N HIS A 92 -2.77 -7.23 -28.24
CA HIS A 92 -4.19 -7.44 -28.57
C HIS A 92 -5.12 -6.96 -27.45
N LEU A 93 -4.86 -7.35 -26.20
CA LEU A 93 -5.70 -6.95 -25.06
C LEU A 93 -5.70 -5.43 -24.84
N ILE A 94 -4.55 -4.78 -24.93
CA ILE A 94 -4.41 -3.32 -24.81
C ILE A 94 -5.19 -2.61 -25.92
N ASN A 95 -5.19 -3.13 -27.15
CA ASN A 95 -5.86 -2.49 -28.27
C ASN A 95 -7.39 -2.60 -28.21
N ILE A 96 -7.95 -3.65 -27.60
CA ILE A 96 -9.41 -3.82 -27.48
C ILE A 96 -10.00 -3.20 -26.22
N LEU A 97 -9.19 -2.96 -25.18
CA LEU A 97 -9.61 -2.38 -23.92
C LEU A 97 -9.37 -0.86 -23.91
N GLU A 98 -10.20 -0.12 -23.20
CA GLU A 98 -10.17 1.33 -22.99
C GLU A 98 -10.15 1.63 -21.49
N ASP A 99 -9.85 2.87 -21.12
CA ASP A 99 -9.90 3.30 -19.72
C ASP A 99 -11.34 3.22 -19.19
N SER A 100 -11.48 2.85 -17.92
CA SER A 100 -12.76 2.64 -17.23
C SER A 100 -13.61 1.47 -17.74
N ASP A 101 -13.08 0.62 -18.63
CA ASP A 101 -13.76 -0.61 -19.03
C ASP A 101 -13.97 -1.56 -17.85
N GLU A 102 -15.19 -2.10 -17.76
CA GLU A 102 -15.50 -3.26 -16.92
C GLU A 102 -15.50 -4.53 -17.76
N VAL A 103 -14.74 -5.55 -17.34
CA VAL A 103 -14.43 -6.74 -18.15
C VAL A 103 -14.86 -8.02 -17.46
N ILE A 104 -15.57 -8.88 -18.20
CA ILE A 104 -15.77 -10.29 -17.88
C ILE A 104 -14.81 -11.11 -18.73
N LEU A 105 -14.10 -12.05 -18.10
CA LEU A 105 -13.22 -12.99 -18.80
C LEU A 105 -13.79 -14.39 -18.68
N ASP A 106 -13.77 -15.16 -19.76
CA ASP A 106 -14.05 -16.59 -19.76
C ASP A 106 -12.84 -17.34 -20.32
N VAL A 107 -12.25 -18.21 -19.50
CA VAL A 107 -11.05 -18.99 -19.87
C VAL A 107 -11.35 -20.45 -20.18
N THR A 108 -12.61 -20.86 -20.23
CA THR A 108 -13.05 -22.26 -20.31
C THR A 108 -12.55 -22.98 -21.57
N HIS A 109 -12.68 -22.34 -22.73
CA HIS A 109 -12.31 -22.91 -24.02
C HIS A 109 -10.99 -22.35 -24.57
N SER A 110 -10.17 -21.81 -23.68
CA SER A 110 -8.84 -21.29 -24.00
C SER A 110 -7.84 -22.38 -24.43
N PHE A 111 -6.82 -21.94 -25.16
CA PHE A 111 -5.81 -22.84 -25.72
C PHE A 111 -4.64 -23.06 -24.74
N ARG A 112 -4.46 -24.28 -24.25
CA ARG A 112 -3.27 -24.74 -23.48
C ARG A 112 -2.73 -23.71 -22.47
N LYS A 113 -1.69 -22.95 -22.85
CA LYS A 113 -0.94 -22.02 -21.99
C LYS A 113 -1.56 -20.62 -21.91
N ILE A 114 -2.60 -20.34 -22.70
CA ILE A 114 -3.21 -19.01 -22.80
C ILE A 114 -3.86 -18.55 -21.49
N PRO A 115 -4.56 -19.36 -20.69
CA PRO A 115 -5.06 -18.94 -19.37
C PRO A 115 -3.96 -18.40 -18.47
N ILE A 116 -2.84 -19.11 -18.42
CA ILE A 116 -1.69 -18.71 -17.61
C ILE A 116 -1.11 -17.39 -18.14
N ARG A 117 -1.01 -17.24 -19.47
CA ARG A 117 -0.57 -15.97 -20.08
C ARG A 117 -1.55 -14.82 -19.81
N LEU A 118 -2.84 -15.09 -19.81
CA LEU A 118 -3.88 -14.12 -19.49
C LEU A 118 -3.70 -13.57 -18.09
N LEU A 119 -3.50 -14.43 -17.08
CA LEU A 119 -3.24 -13.96 -15.71
C LEU A 119 -2.08 -12.96 -15.64
N PHE A 120 -0.99 -13.20 -16.36
CA PHE A 120 0.12 -12.25 -16.45
C PHE A 120 -0.23 -11.00 -17.27
N ALA A 121 -0.92 -11.18 -18.41
CA ALA A 121 -1.30 -10.08 -19.29
C ALA A 121 -2.24 -9.08 -18.60
N LEU A 122 -3.18 -9.56 -17.79
CA LEU A 122 -4.08 -8.70 -17.01
C LEU A 122 -3.32 -7.75 -16.09
N ARG A 123 -2.20 -8.18 -15.51
CA ARG A 123 -1.33 -7.31 -14.70
C ARG A 123 -0.74 -6.16 -15.52
N TYR A 124 -0.33 -6.42 -16.76
CA TYR A 124 0.18 -5.39 -17.67
C TYR A 124 -0.93 -4.45 -18.11
N VAL A 125 -2.10 -4.99 -18.45
CA VAL A 125 -3.27 -4.19 -18.85
C VAL A 125 -3.69 -3.24 -17.73
N GLU A 126 -3.90 -3.74 -16.51
CA GLU A 126 -4.28 -2.92 -15.34
C GLU A 126 -3.20 -1.88 -14.96
N ALA A 127 -1.93 -2.12 -15.32
CA ALA A 127 -0.85 -1.16 -15.09
C ALA A 127 -0.82 -0.04 -16.15
N MET A 128 -1.39 -0.27 -17.33
CA MET A 128 -1.39 0.67 -18.45
C MET A 128 -2.74 1.37 -18.65
N LYS A 129 -3.84 0.74 -18.23
CA LYS A 129 -5.21 1.22 -18.39
C LYS A 129 -6.00 1.04 -17.11
N ASP A 130 -6.93 1.95 -16.82
CA ASP A 130 -7.84 1.86 -15.66
C ASP A 130 -8.99 0.87 -15.92
N VAL A 131 -8.65 -0.42 -16.08
CA VAL A 131 -9.61 -1.50 -16.39
C VAL A 131 -10.00 -2.24 -15.12
N LYS A 132 -11.29 -2.58 -15.01
CA LYS A 132 -11.83 -3.32 -13.87
C LYS A 132 -12.30 -4.72 -14.26
N ILE A 133 -11.59 -5.73 -13.76
CA ILE A 133 -11.97 -7.13 -13.93
C ILE A 133 -13.13 -7.45 -12.98
N ARG A 134 -14.31 -7.71 -13.55
CA ARG A 134 -15.55 -8.00 -12.82
C ARG A 134 -15.68 -9.47 -12.45
N SER A 135 -15.34 -10.35 -13.39
CA SER A 135 -15.42 -11.80 -13.24
C SER A 135 -14.37 -12.49 -14.09
N ILE A 136 -13.92 -13.65 -13.62
CA ILE A 136 -13.03 -14.56 -14.35
C ILE A 136 -13.64 -15.96 -14.31
N PHE A 137 -14.41 -16.29 -15.34
CA PHE A 137 -15.14 -17.54 -15.42
C PHE A 137 -14.31 -18.69 -15.95
N TYR A 138 -14.49 -19.86 -15.34
CA TYR A 138 -13.97 -21.13 -15.80
C TYR A 138 -15.03 -22.23 -15.65
N GLY A 139 -15.44 -22.82 -16.76
CA GLY A 139 -16.33 -23.97 -16.81
C GLY A 139 -15.57 -25.27 -16.57
N GLU A 140 -15.84 -25.90 -15.43
CA GLU A 140 -15.37 -27.25 -15.13
C GLU A 140 -16.42 -28.27 -15.59
N VAL A 141 -15.98 -29.36 -16.23
CA VAL A 141 -16.88 -30.45 -16.62
C VAL A 141 -16.79 -31.56 -15.59
N GLU A 142 -17.90 -31.84 -14.92
CA GLU A 142 -18.02 -32.94 -13.99
C GLU A 142 -18.87 -34.09 -14.57
N LYS A 143 -18.50 -35.31 -14.17
CA LYS A 143 -19.25 -36.52 -14.49
C LYS A 143 -19.85 -37.06 -13.21
N GLN A 144 -21.18 -37.14 -13.14
CA GLN A 144 -21.84 -37.93 -12.10
C GLN A 144 -21.79 -39.42 -12.47
N ASN A 145 -22.10 -40.29 -11.50
CA ASN A 145 -22.23 -41.74 -11.70
C ASN A 145 -23.43 -42.13 -12.59
N THR A 146 -24.20 -41.15 -13.05
CA THR A 146 -25.26 -41.26 -14.06
C THR A 146 -24.71 -40.76 -15.40
N ASP A 147 -25.17 -41.26 -16.55
CA ASP A 147 -24.71 -40.87 -17.91
C ASP A 147 -24.88 -39.37 -18.26
N GLN A 148 -25.26 -38.53 -17.30
CA GLN A 148 -25.51 -37.10 -17.42
C GLN A 148 -24.27 -36.31 -17.00
N GLN A 149 -23.77 -35.47 -17.90
CA GLN A 149 -22.63 -34.58 -17.66
C GLN A 149 -23.12 -33.15 -17.47
N TYR A 150 -22.45 -32.41 -16.59
CA TYR A 150 -22.74 -31.01 -16.34
C TYR A 150 -21.45 -30.18 -16.36
N SER A 151 -21.61 -28.89 -16.63
CA SER A 151 -20.56 -27.91 -16.51
C SER A 151 -20.88 -26.91 -15.39
N ILE A 152 -19.98 -26.81 -14.41
CA ILE A 152 -20.07 -25.81 -13.35
C ILE A 152 -19.22 -24.62 -13.76
N VAL A 153 -19.80 -23.42 -13.82
CA VAL A 153 -19.07 -22.18 -14.09
C VAL A 153 -18.62 -21.55 -12.78
N HIS A 154 -17.31 -21.59 -12.53
CA HIS A 154 -16.66 -20.99 -11.36
C HIS A 154 -16.23 -19.55 -11.64
N ASP A 155 -16.41 -18.63 -10.69
CA ASP A 155 -15.86 -17.26 -10.78
C ASP A 155 -14.59 -17.12 -9.92
N LEU A 156 -13.45 -17.05 -10.59
CA LEU A 156 -12.12 -16.96 -9.99
C LEU A 156 -11.71 -15.52 -9.63
N VAL A 157 -12.61 -14.54 -9.76
CA VAL A 157 -12.29 -13.13 -9.45
C VAL A 157 -11.84 -12.94 -8.00
N LYS A 158 -12.38 -13.71 -7.06
CA LYS A 158 -12.00 -13.63 -5.63
C LYS A 158 -10.54 -14.04 -5.42
N ASP A 159 -10.07 -15.10 -6.10
CA ASP A 159 -8.68 -15.54 -6.03
C ASP A 159 -7.73 -14.48 -6.62
N TYR A 160 -8.12 -13.92 -7.77
CA TYR A 160 -7.40 -12.82 -8.41
C TYR A 160 -7.30 -11.57 -7.53
N GLN A 161 -8.40 -11.18 -6.87
CA GLN A 161 -8.41 -10.08 -5.90
C GLN A 161 -7.53 -10.37 -4.69
N LEU A 162 -7.56 -11.59 -4.17
CA LEU A 162 -6.75 -12.00 -3.02
C LEU A 162 -5.24 -11.96 -3.34
N GLN A 163 -4.86 -12.31 -4.57
CA GLN A 163 -3.49 -12.11 -5.06
C GLN A 163 -3.10 -10.62 -5.03
N LYS A 164 -3.96 -9.71 -5.54
CA LYS A 164 -3.68 -8.26 -5.49
C LYS A 164 -3.50 -7.76 -4.05
N VAL A 165 -4.34 -8.23 -3.13
CA VAL A 165 -4.19 -7.91 -1.70
C VAL A 165 -2.82 -8.34 -1.18
N ALA A 166 -2.38 -9.56 -1.49
CA ALA A 166 -1.05 -10.03 -1.10
C ALA A 166 0.08 -9.15 -1.68
N GLU A 167 -0.05 -8.70 -2.93
CA GLU A 167 0.89 -7.76 -3.57
C GLU A 167 0.96 -6.42 -2.81
N TYR A 168 -0.19 -5.83 -2.46
CA TYR A 168 -0.21 -4.58 -1.68
C TYR A 168 0.37 -4.74 -0.26
N LEU A 169 0.07 -5.85 0.42
CA LEU A 169 0.67 -6.13 1.73
C LEU A 169 2.18 -6.29 1.61
N SER A 170 2.67 -6.98 0.58
CA SER A 170 4.10 -7.13 0.33
C SER A 170 4.77 -5.80 -0.04
N GLN A 171 4.13 -4.97 -0.85
CA GLN A 171 4.61 -3.63 -1.18
C GLN A 171 4.75 -2.77 0.07
N PHE A 172 3.72 -2.74 0.92
CA PHE A 172 3.77 -2.00 2.18
C PHE A 172 4.87 -2.55 3.09
N ASP A 173 4.98 -3.87 3.25
CA ASP A 173 6.02 -4.47 4.08
C ASP A 173 7.43 -4.06 3.64
N ARG A 174 7.67 -3.92 2.32
CA ARG A 174 8.97 -3.52 1.78
C ARG A 174 9.23 -2.01 1.82
N THR A 175 8.21 -1.18 1.64
CA THR A 175 8.38 0.26 1.34
C THR A 175 7.71 1.22 2.32
N LEU A 176 6.81 0.70 3.16
CA LEU A 176 5.86 1.48 3.96
C LEU A 176 4.91 2.35 3.11
N ILE A 177 4.75 2.02 1.83
CA ILE A 177 3.88 2.76 0.90
C ILE A 177 2.71 1.89 0.50
N ILE A 178 1.52 2.44 0.71
CA ILE A 178 0.27 2.01 0.10
C ILE A 178 -0.67 3.22 0.12
N ARG A 179 -1.37 3.48 -0.99
CA ARG A 179 -2.38 4.55 -1.04
C ARG A 179 -3.75 3.91 -1.12
N LYS A 180 -4.74 4.56 -0.54
CA LYS A 180 -6.13 4.08 -0.57
C LYS A 180 -6.62 3.84 -2.00
N LYS A 181 -6.32 4.78 -2.90
CA LYS A 181 -6.62 4.68 -4.34
C LYS A 181 -6.03 3.46 -5.04
N ASP A 182 -4.95 2.88 -4.51
CA ASP A 182 -4.29 1.75 -5.15
C ASP A 182 -5.16 0.48 -5.04
N TRP A 183 -6.05 0.38 -4.04
CA TRP A 183 -6.87 -0.81 -3.78
C TRP A 183 -8.37 -0.55 -3.61
N GLU A 184 -8.83 0.70 -3.45
CA GLU A 184 -10.25 1.00 -3.14
C GLU A 184 -11.23 0.61 -4.26
N GLN A 185 -10.74 0.47 -5.50
CA GLN A 185 -11.53 -0.03 -6.62
C GLN A 185 -11.77 -1.54 -6.55
N LEU A 186 -11.02 -2.27 -5.71
CA LEU A 186 -11.25 -3.69 -5.49
C LEU A 186 -12.53 -3.88 -4.68
N SER A 187 -13.54 -4.48 -5.31
CA SER A 187 -14.76 -4.90 -4.63
C SER A 187 -14.51 -6.16 -3.80
N LEU A 188 -13.75 -6.02 -2.71
CA LEU A 188 -13.31 -7.14 -1.88
C LEU A 188 -14.46 -7.80 -1.12
N GLY A 189 -15.43 -7.00 -0.63
CA GLY A 189 -16.52 -7.50 0.20
C GLY A 189 -16.09 -8.09 1.55
N ASP A 190 -14.81 -7.94 1.93
CA ASP A 190 -14.21 -8.47 3.15
C ASP A 190 -13.71 -7.33 4.03
N LYS A 191 -14.51 -7.00 5.06
CA LYS A 191 -14.21 -5.93 6.02
C LYS A 191 -12.91 -6.17 6.79
N THR A 192 -12.50 -7.43 7.01
CA THR A 192 -11.27 -7.74 7.76
C THR A 192 -10.06 -7.31 6.94
N ILE A 193 -10.04 -7.66 5.65
CA ILE A 193 -8.99 -7.25 4.72
C ILE A 193 -9.01 -5.73 4.51
N GLU A 194 -10.19 -5.15 4.26
CA GLU A 194 -10.35 -3.70 4.07
C GLU A 194 -9.87 -2.91 5.28
N ASN A 195 -10.15 -3.36 6.51
CA ASN A 195 -9.68 -2.72 7.73
C ASN A 195 -8.15 -2.71 7.82
N LEU A 196 -7.48 -3.80 7.45
CA LEU A 196 -6.03 -3.85 7.40
C LEU A 196 -5.48 -2.89 6.33
N LEU A 197 -5.97 -2.94 5.10
CA LEU A 197 -5.50 -2.05 4.04
C LEU A 197 -5.73 -0.56 4.37
N ASN A 198 -6.86 -0.22 4.99
CA ASN A 198 -7.15 1.12 5.48
C ASN A 198 -6.16 1.57 6.57
N SER A 199 -5.79 0.72 7.51
CA SER A 199 -4.84 1.11 8.57
C SER A 199 -3.43 1.30 8.04
N LEU A 200 -3.00 0.49 7.05
CA LEU A 200 -1.72 0.67 6.35
C LEU A 200 -1.70 1.96 5.53
N ALA A 201 -2.78 2.26 4.79
CA ALA A 201 -2.92 3.49 4.03
C ALA A 201 -2.93 4.73 4.94
N ALA A 202 -3.62 4.66 6.08
CA ALA A 202 -3.62 5.73 7.08
C ALA A 202 -2.22 5.98 7.66
N PHE A 203 -1.44 4.93 7.94
CA PHE A 203 -0.04 5.10 8.36
C PHE A 203 0.76 5.85 7.30
N ASN A 204 0.71 5.40 6.05
CA ASN A 204 1.42 6.07 4.95
C ASN A 204 1.00 7.55 4.83
N GLU A 205 -0.30 7.84 4.88
CA GLU A 205 -0.84 9.20 4.86
C GLU A 205 -0.31 10.06 6.02
N MET A 206 -0.30 9.54 7.25
CA MET A 206 0.23 10.29 8.41
C MET A 206 1.72 10.56 8.29
N THR A 207 2.47 9.63 7.67
CA THR A 207 3.91 9.85 7.41
C THR A 207 4.15 10.90 6.33
N GLU A 208 3.37 10.89 5.24
CA GLU A 208 3.46 11.90 4.17
C GLU A 208 3.07 13.31 4.65
N PHE A 209 2.08 13.42 5.54
CA PHE A 209 1.72 14.69 6.19
C PHE A 209 2.65 15.10 7.34
N CYS A 210 3.78 14.42 7.52
CA CYS A 210 4.74 14.72 8.58
C CYS A 210 4.08 14.78 9.97
N ASN A 211 3.19 13.84 10.28
CA ASN A 211 2.51 13.76 11.58
C ASN A 211 2.97 12.53 12.38
N LEU A 212 4.08 12.68 13.09
CA LEU A 212 4.75 11.57 13.76
C LEU A 212 3.89 10.95 14.87
N ASP A 213 3.19 11.78 15.67
CA ASP A 213 2.33 11.28 16.75
C ASP A 213 1.15 10.46 16.22
N LYS A 214 0.51 10.91 15.12
CA LYS A 214 -0.57 10.13 14.49
C LYS A 214 -0.06 8.87 13.82
N ALA A 215 1.14 8.89 13.23
CA ALA A 215 1.77 7.68 12.70
C ALA A 215 1.91 6.60 13.80
N VAL A 216 2.37 6.96 15.01
CA VAL A 216 2.40 6.04 16.17
C VAL A 216 1.00 5.50 16.50
N GLN A 217 -0.02 6.34 16.49
CA GLN A 217 -1.38 5.90 16.82
C GLN A 217 -1.95 4.91 15.79
N THR A 218 -1.58 5.04 14.52
CA THR A 218 -2.04 4.10 13.48
C THR A 218 -1.45 2.69 13.63
N VAL A 219 -0.29 2.54 14.28
CA VAL A 219 0.36 1.24 14.54
C VAL A 219 -0.53 0.29 15.34
N GLN A 220 -1.33 0.81 16.28
CA GLN A 220 -2.29 -0.02 17.02
C GLN A 220 -3.27 -0.71 16.08
N LYS A 221 -3.91 0.07 15.20
CA LYS A 221 -4.90 -0.43 14.25
C LYS A 221 -4.28 -1.41 13.26
N ILE A 222 -3.05 -1.16 12.81
CA ILE A 222 -2.29 -2.10 11.98
C ILE A 222 -2.13 -3.44 12.70
N SER A 223 -1.66 -3.41 13.94
CA SER A 223 -1.40 -4.61 14.73
C SER A 223 -2.69 -5.39 15.03
N GLU A 224 -3.77 -4.70 15.40
CA GLU A 224 -5.09 -5.28 15.66
C GLU A 224 -5.69 -5.94 14.40
N ASN A 225 -5.67 -5.24 13.26
CA ASN A 225 -6.23 -5.75 12.01
C ASN A 225 -5.38 -6.90 11.44
N ALA A 226 -4.05 -6.86 11.58
CA ALA A 226 -3.18 -7.98 11.23
C ALA A 226 -3.47 -9.21 12.09
N ARG A 227 -3.69 -9.04 13.41
CA ARG A 227 -4.11 -10.14 14.29
C ARG A 227 -5.47 -10.71 13.92
N ALA A 228 -6.40 -9.88 13.46
CA ALA A 228 -7.70 -10.36 13.00
C ALA A 228 -7.55 -11.31 11.81
N ILE A 229 -6.70 -10.98 10.85
CA ILE A 229 -6.34 -11.87 9.73
C ILE A 229 -5.70 -13.17 10.24
N GLU A 230 -4.75 -13.08 11.19
CA GLU A 230 -4.03 -14.26 11.70
C GLU A 230 -4.91 -15.24 12.49
N ASN A 231 -5.86 -14.72 13.28
CA ASN A 231 -6.63 -15.50 14.24
C ASN A 231 -8.03 -15.90 13.74
N GLN A 232 -8.44 -15.43 12.56
CA GLN A 232 -9.74 -15.79 12.00
C GLN A 232 -9.86 -17.30 11.82
N LYS A 233 -11.03 -17.83 12.16
CA LYS A 233 -11.38 -19.23 11.93
C LYS A 233 -12.75 -19.34 11.30
N ASN A 234 -12.87 -20.14 10.25
CA ASN A 234 -14.14 -20.57 9.71
C ASN A 234 -14.81 -21.51 10.74
N LYS A 235 -16.07 -21.26 11.06
CA LYS A 235 -16.81 -22.01 12.09
C LYS A 235 -17.04 -23.48 11.72
N ALA A 236 -17.17 -23.79 10.43
CA ALA A 236 -17.44 -25.14 9.96
C ALA A 236 -16.17 -25.99 9.84
N THR A 237 -15.10 -25.42 9.31
CA THR A 237 -13.87 -26.16 8.99
C THR A 237 -12.77 -26.00 10.04
N GLY A 238 -12.86 -24.98 10.90
CA GLY A 238 -11.80 -24.58 11.82
C GLY A 238 -10.57 -23.96 11.16
N SER A 239 -10.52 -23.91 9.81
CA SER A 239 -9.41 -23.35 9.04
C SER A 239 -9.45 -21.83 9.03
N ASN A 240 -8.28 -21.19 8.84
CA ASN A 240 -8.22 -19.75 8.66
C ASN A 240 -8.53 -19.41 7.17
N PRO A 241 -9.60 -18.65 6.86
CA PRO A 241 -9.95 -18.29 5.49
C PRO A 241 -8.89 -17.40 4.80
N TYR A 242 -8.00 -16.78 5.58
CA TYR A 242 -6.95 -15.88 5.10
C TYR A 242 -5.58 -16.54 5.05
N ILE A 243 -5.50 -17.88 5.00
CA ILE A 243 -4.25 -18.63 5.13
C ILE A 243 -3.11 -18.11 4.24
N MET A 244 -3.43 -17.64 3.03
CA MET A 244 -2.47 -17.08 2.07
C MET A 244 -1.92 -15.71 2.48
N LEU A 245 -2.66 -14.92 3.28
CA LEU A 245 -2.26 -13.60 3.76
C LEU A 245 -1.58 -13.63 5.13
N VAL A 246 -1.77 -14.70 5.91
CA VAL A 246 -1.21 -14.84 7.27
C VAL A 246 0.31 -14.56 7.35
N PRO A 247 1.17 -15.07 6.43
CA PRO A 247 2.59 -14.80 6.50
C PRO A 247 2.94 -13.30 6.37
N LEU A 248 2.24 -12.59 5.47
CA LEU A 248 2.45 -11.16 5.24
C LEU A 248 1.92 -10.32 6.42
N ALA A 249 0.75 -10.67 6.95
CA ALA A 249 0.19 -10.03 8.13
C ALA A 249 1.15 -10.12 9.34
N LYS A 250 1.76 -11.29 9.55
CA LYS A 250 2.78 -11.51 10.60
C LYS A 250 4.03 -10.67 10.40
N GLN A 251 4.53 -10.56 9.18
CA GLN A 251 5.70 -9.73 8.86
C GLN A 251 5.44 -8.26 9.18
N ILE A 252 4.28 -7.75 8.75
CA ILE A 252 3.83 -6.39 9.03
C ILE A 252 3.70 -6.17 10.54
N GLN A 253 3.05 -7.08 11.27
CA GLN A 253 2.93 -6.96 12.72
C GLN A 253 4.29 -6.95 13.42
N LYS A 254 5.19 -7.87 13.04
CA LYS A 254 6.53 -7.97 13.63
C LYS A 254 7.33 -6.69 13.44
N LYS A 255 7.15 -5.99 12.31
CA LYS A 255 7.81 -4.70 12.03
C LYS A 255 7.54 -3.65 13.11
N PHE A 256 6.33 -3.64 13.68
CA PHE A 256 5.93 -2.65 14.67
C PHE A 256 5.91 -3.18 16.13
N GLN A 257 6.44 -4.37 16.39
CA GLN A 257 6.32 -5.05 17.69
C GLN A 257 6.95 -4.29 18.87
N ASN A 258 7.91 -3.41 18.60
CA ASN A 258 8.64 -2.65 19.62
C ASN A 258 7.96 -1.32 19.98
N ILE A 259 6.85 -0.98 19.33
CA ILE A 259 6.10 0.25 19.56
C ILE A 259 4.95 -0.05 20.51
N ASP A 260 4.83 0.72 21.59
CA ASP A 260 3.65 0.72 22.46
C ASP A 260 2.66 1.80 21.99
N PRO A 261 1.64 1.48 21.18
CA PRO A 261 0.88 2.52 20.50
C PRO A 261 -0.06 3.31 21.43
N ARG A 262 -0.11 2.98 22.73
CA ARG A 262 -0.89 3.73 23.76
C ARG A 262 -0.29 5.10 24.08
N ASN A 263 0.96 5.35 23.68
CA ASN A 263 1.61 6.63 23.89
C ASN A 263 2.56 6.98 22.74
N SER A 264 2.78 8.27 22.51
CA SER A 264 3.76 8.78 21.55
C SER A 264 4.95 9.36 22.30
N ASP A 265 5.54 8.55 23.19
CA ASP A 265 6.75 8.94 23.93
C ASP A 265 8.00 8.89 23.04
N GLN A 266 9.11 9.44 23.55
CA GLN A 266 10.37 9.50 22.82
C GLN A 266 10.79 8.15 22.25
N LYS A 267 10.63 7.05 23.01
CA LYS A 267 11.05 5.71 22.59
C LYS A 267 10.26 5.26 21.35
N ASN A 268 8.94 5.42 21.36
CA ASN A 268 8.11 5.02 20.22
C ASN A 268 8.38 5.85 18.97
N LEU A 269 8.63 7.17 19.14
CA LEU A 269 8.95 8.06 18.02
C LEU A 269 10.29 7.69 17.39
N ILE A 270 11.29 7.38 18.21
CA ILE A 270 12.58 6.87 17.74
C ILE A 270 12.38 5.57 16.95
N GLU A 271 11.58 4.63 17.46
CA GLU A 271 11.37 3.35 16.79
C GLU A 271 10.67 3.51 15.43
N ILE A 272 9.69 4.41 15.30
CA ILE A 272 9.11 4.73 13.98
C ILE A 272 10.16 5.28 13.01
N ILE A 273 11.03 6.18 13.46
CA ILE A 273 12.08 6.73 12.59
C ILE A 273 13.07 5.61 12.18
N ARG A 274 13.40 4.68 13.09
CA ARG A 274 14.24 3.51 12.75
C ARG A 274 13.60 2.66 11.65
N ILE A 275 12.31 2.36 11.78
CA ILE A 275 11.54 1.64 10.76
C ILE A 275 11.61 2.38 9.41
N MET A 276 11.47 3.70 9.39
CA MET A 276 11.59 4.48 8.14
C MET A 276 12.97 4.36 7.50
N ILE A 277 14.05 4.36 8.29
CA ILE A 277 15.42 4.19 7.78
C ILE A 277 15.62 2.78 7.21
N GLU A 278 15.10 1.75 7.88
CA GLU A 278 15.17 0.36 7.42
C GLU A 278 14.43 0.14 6.08
N HIS A 279 13.43 0.98 5.80
CA HIS A 279 12.64 0.98 4.57
C HIS A 279 13.03 2.07 3.56
N GLU A 280 14.25 2.61 3.67
CA GLU A 280 14.82 3.63 2.78
C GLU A 280 13.97 4.92 2.63
N ARG A 281 13.09 5.22 3.59
CA ARG A 281 12.31 6.47 3.65
C ARG A 281 13.15 7.59 4.25
N TYR A 282 14.31 7.86 3.66
CA TYR A 282 15.35 8.76 4.21
C TYR A 282 14.89 10.20 4.41
N GLN A 283 14.16 10.78 3.44
CA GLN A 283 13.59 12.12 3.55
C GLN A 283 12.70 12.26 4.79
N LEU A 284 11.79 11.29 5.00
CA LEU A 284 10.89 11.28 6.14
C LEU A 284 11.67 11.05 7.44
N ALA A 285 12.63 10.12 7.44
CA ALA A 285 13.47 9.86 8.60
C ALA A 285 14.23 11.11 9.05
N ILE A 286 14.81 11.88 8.11
CA ILE A 286 15.49 13.14 8.41
C ILE A 286 14.51 14.18 8.95
N THR A 287 13.37 14.35 8.29
CA THR A 287 12.34 15.33 8.68
C THR A 287 11.87 15.07 10.11
N PHE A 288 11.52 13.82 10.43
CA PHE A 288 11.08 13.43 11.76
C PHE A 288 12.20 13.45 12.79
N THR A 289 13.46 13.22 12.39
CA THR A 289 14.60 13.35 13.31
C THR A 289 14.83 14.80 13.73
N ASP A 290 14.75 15.76 12.80
CA ASP A 290 14.88 17.19 13.13
C ASP A 290 13.71 17.67 13.99
N GLU A 291 12.49 17.25 13.66
CA GLU A 291 11.29 17.52 14.48
C GLU A 291 11.45 16.95 15.90
N LEU A 292 11.82 15.68 16.02
CA LEU A 292 12.01 15.01 17.30
C LEU A 292 13.14 15.66 18.11
N PHE A 293 14.25 16.02 17.47
CA PHE A 293 15.36 16.72 18.13
C PHE A 293 14.87 18.02 18.76
N GLY A 294 14.17 18.87 18.00
CA GLY A 294 13.64 20.14 18.50
C GLY A 294 12.61 19.95 19.62
N ARG A 295 11.69 18.99 19.44
CA ARG A 295 10.70 18.59 20.45
C ARG A 295 11.37 18.17 21.76
N GLU A 296 12.37 17.30 21.68
CA GLU A 296 13.02 16.74 22.87
C GLU A 296 13.95 17.73 23.55
N LEU A 297 14.54 18.68 22.82
CA LEU A 297 15.19 19.84 23.45
C LEU A 297 14.20 20.62 24.33
N ILE A 298 13.04 20.99 23.79
CA ILE A 298 12.03 21.77 24.53
C ILE A 298 11.50 20.98 25.72
N ARG A 299 11.12 19.71 25.52
CA ARG A 299 10.60 18.83 26.58
C ARG A 299 11.60 18.73 27.73
N ASN A 300 12.87 18.45 27.41
CA ASN A 300 13.91 18.28 28.41
C ASN A 300 14.41 19.58 29.04
N THR A 301 14.16 20.74 28.42
CA THR A 301 14.35 22.03 29.08
C THR A 301 13.25 22.31 30.09
N ILE A 302 11.98 22.18 29.71
CA ILE A 302 10.83 22.67 30.51
C ILE A 302 10.37 21.63 31.53
N ASP A 303 10.27 20.36 31.13
CA ASP A 303 9.79 19.27 31.97
C ASP A 303 10.39 17.92 31.58
N PRO A 304 11.64 17.62 31.96
CA PRO A 304 12.28 16.35 31.65
C PRO A 304 11.51 15.12 32.15
N LYS A 305 10.66 15.28 33.18
CA LYS A 305 9.93 14.19 33.81
C LYS A 305 8.67 13.79 33.02
N THR A 306 8.12 14.67 32.18
CA THR A 306 6.97 14.27 31.34
C THR A 306 7.40 13.34 30.22
N LYS A 307 6.67 12.25 30.03
CA LYS A 307 6.84 11.34 28.89
C LYS A 307 6.17 11.86 27.61
N LYS A 308 5.21 12.79 27.76
CA LYS A 308 4.45 13.34 26.63
C LYS A 308 4.90 14.77 26.35
N PHE A 309 5.06 15.08 25.08
CA PHE A 309 5.22 16.45 24.63
C PHE A 309 3.86 17.03 24.25
N ASP A 310 3.49 18.13 24.90
CA ASP A 310 2.31 18.91 24.55
C ASP A 310 2.71 20.38 24.56
N VAL A 311 2.70 21.01 23.38
CA VAL A 311 3.16 22.39 23.18
C VAL A 311 2.40 23.36 24.08
N ARG A 312 1.09 23.18 24.24
CA ARG A 312 0.25 24.08 25.04
C ARG A 312 0.55 23.95 26.53
N GLN A 313 0.82 22.73 27.00
CA GLN A 313 1.27 22.50 28.36
C GLN A 313 2.64 23.15 28.60
N MET A 314 3.57 23.03 27.65
CA MET A 314 4.89 23.66 27.73
C MET A 314 4.80 25.19 27.78
N MET A 315 3.97 25.80 26.92
CA MET A 315 3.70 27.25 26.93
C MET A 315 3.11 27.72 28.27
N LYS A 316 2.17 26.95 28.86
CA LYS A 316 1.60 27.27 30.17
C LYS A 316 2.65 27.25 31.29
N LYS A 317 3.55 26.27 31.29
CA LYS A 317 4.60 26.14 32.30
C LYS A 317 5.65 27.25 32.25
N THR A 318 5.93 27.75 31.06
CA THR A 318 6.89 28.84 30.84
C THR A 318 6.27 30.22 31.00
N GLY A 319 4.94 30.32 31.12
CA GLY A 319 4.25 31.61 31.14
C GLY A 319 4.35 32.37 29.81
N TYR A 320 4.67 31.69 28.70
CA TYR A 320 4.84 32.29 27.38
C TYR A 320 3.49 32.81 26.84
N ARG A 321 3.36 34.13 26.67
CA ARG A 321 2.08 34.84 26.41
C ARG A 321 2.07 35.66 25.11
N PHE A 322 2.74 35.23 24.05
CA PHE A 322 2.69 36.02 22.81
C PHE A 322 1.28 36.07 22.19
N TYR A 323 0.69 37.26 22.15
CA TYR A 323 -0.75 37.51 21.95
C TYR A 323 -1.30 37.26 20.53
N LYS A 324 -0.54 36.72 19.58
CA LYS A 324 -1.01 36.47 18.19
C LYS A 324 -0.38 35.26 17.49
N VAL A 325 0.13 34.27 18.23
CA VAL A 325 0.99 33.22 17.67
C VAL A 325 0.37 31.81 17.77
N ARG A 326 0.34 31.09 16.64
CA ARG A 326 -0.07 29.68 16.52
C ARG A 326 0.97 28.75 17.18
N ASP A 327 0.54 27.63 17.76
CA ASP A 327 1.35 26.60 18.44
C ASP A 327 2.72 26.32 17.75
N ASN A 328 2.75 26.23 16.42
CA ASN A 328 3.97 25.91 15.64
C ASN A 328 5.13 26.91 15.81
N ARG A 329 4.84 28.18 16.08
CA ARG A 329 5.89 29.22 16.22
C ARG A 329 6.61 29.12 17.57
N PHE A 330 5.92 28.74 18.64
CA PHE A 330 6.58 28.51 19.93
C PHE A 330 7.61 27.39 19.81
N SER A 331 7.22 26.25 19.23
CA SER A 331 8.14 25.13 19.04
C SER A 331 9.33 25.53 18.17
N TYR A 332 9.08 26.16 17.01
CA TYR A 332 10.14 26.59 16.13
C TYR A 332 11.13 27.54 16.83
N PHE A 333 10.66 28.65 17.40
CA PHE A 333 11.55 29.65 18.00
C PHE A 333 12.25 29.13 19.26
N SER A 334 11.57 28.34 20.09
CA SER A 334 12.20 27.70 21.26
C SER A 334 13.32 26.76 20.84
N THR A 335 13.11 25.96 19.79
CA THR A 335 14.17 25.09 19.25
C THR A 335 15.35 25.91 18.73
N GLN A 336 15.12 27.01 18.00
CA GLN A 336 16.22 27.85 17.50
C GLN A 336 17.00 28.52 18.64
N TYR A 337 16.29 29.14 19.58
CA TYR A 337 16.89 29.74 20.77
C TYR A 337 17.71 28.71 21.58
N LEU A 338 17.16 27.52 21.80
CA LEU A 338 17.88 26.45 22.50
C LEU A 338 19.11 26.00 21.72
N LYS A 339 19.03 25.80 20.40
CA LYS A 339 20.19 25.45 19.57
C LYS A 339 21.30 26.51 19.73
N GLU A 340 20.96 27.80 19.70
CA GLU A 340 21.92 28.90 19.91
C GLU A 340 22.57 28.85 21.30
N ARG A 341 21.76 28.71 22.37
CA ARG A 341 22.26 28.58 23.76
C ARG A 341 23.14 27.35 23.97
N LEU A 342 22.97 26.32 23.16
CA LEU A 342 23.77 25.09 23.15
C LEU A 342 25.03 25.20 22.29
N GLY A 343 25.26 26.32 21.60
CA GLY A 343 26.38 26.50 20.66
C GLY A 343 26.21 25.72 19.35
N ILE A 344 24.99 25.27 19.03
CA ILE A 344 24.65 24.59 17.79
C ILE A 344 24.26 25.65 16.76
N LYS A 345 24.79 25.53 15.54
CA LYS A 345 24.52 26.46 14.44
C LYS A 345 23.01 26.55 14.15
N THR A 346 22.51 27.78 14.03
CA THR A 346 21.13 28.09 13.65
C THR A 346 21.12 28.96 12.40
N ASN A 347 20.06 28.83 11.59
CA ASN A 347 19.85 29.67 10.40
C ASN A 347 18.76 30.72 10.67
N ALA A 348 18.33 30.89 11.92
CA ALA A 348 17.19 31.72 12.28
C ALA A 348 17.65 33.10 12.77
N ASN A 349 17.21 34.15 12.09
CA ASN A 349 17.29 35.50 12.61
C ASN A 349 16.12 35.72 13.59
N ILE A 350 16.33 35.36 14.85
CA ILE A 350 15.34 35.63 15.91
C ILE A 350 15.35 37.14 16.16
N LEU A 351 14.20 37.81 16.01
CA LEU A 351 14.07 39.22 16.33
C LEU A 351 14.38 39.46 17.82
N PRO A 352 15.07 40.55 18.21
CA PRO A 352 15.45 40.79 19.60
C PRO A 352 14.29 40.65 20.60
N ALA A 353 13.11 41.20 20.26
CA ALA A 353 11.92 41.09 21.11
C ALA A 353 11.45 39.63 21.32
N ALA A 354 11.58 38.76 20.31
CA ALA A 354 11.26 37.34 20.46
C ALA A 354 12.32 36.60 21.29
N TYR A 355 13.57 37.05 21.24
CA TYR A 355 14.66 36.52 22.05
C TYR A 355 14.46 36.83 23.53
N ASP A 356 14.16 38.09 23.89
CA ASP A 356 13.94 38.53 25.28
C ASP A 356 12.80 37.76 25.95
N GLU A 357 11.76 37.44 25.19
CA GLU A 357 10.65 36.62 25.67
C GLU A 357 11.04 35.15 25.87
N LEU A 358 11.83 34.59 24.96
CA LEU A 358 12.34 33.22 25.10
C LEU A 358 13.31 33.13 26.27
N GLU A 359 14.15 34.13 26.50
CA GLU A 359 15.00 34.23 27.68
C GLU A 359 14.15 34.31 28.95
N SER A 360 13.11 35.14 28.96
CA SER A 360 12.18 35.23 30.10
C SER A 360 11.44 33.91 30.37
N ALA A 361 11.08 33.19 29.30
CA ALA A 361 10.30 31.95 29.36
C ALA A 361 11.15 30.70 29.69
N LEU A 362 12.36 30.61 29.14
CA LEU A 362 13.23 29.43 29.19
C LEU A 362 14.45 29.61 30.10
N GLY A 363 14.90 30.85 30.35
CA GLY A 363 15.98 31.17 31.28
C GLY A 363 15.79 30.62 32.70
N PRO A 364 14.56 30.57 33.27
CA PRO A 364 14.33 29.91 34.55
C PRO A 364 14.71 28.41 34.59
N PHE A 365 14.88 27.77 33.43
CA PHE A 365 15.25 26.36 33.28
C PHE A 365 16.75 26.15 32.98
N GLU A 366 17.61 27.10 33.35
CA GLU A 366 19.04 27.12 33.03
C GLU A 366 19.79 25.82 33.37
N GLN A 367 19.46 25.17 34.48
CA GLN A 367 20.12 23.91 34.87
C GLN A 367 19.86 22.79 33.84
N ASN A 368 18.64 22.72 33.29
CA ASN A 368 18.29 21.75 32.26
C ASN A 368 18.97 22.09 30.93
N ILE A 369 19.09 23.38 30.60
CA ILE A 369 19.84 23.85 29.42
C ILE A 369 21.30 23.42 29.53
N LYS A 370 21.96 23.63 30.68
CA LYS A 370 23.35 23.19 30.91
C LYS A 370 23.52 21.67 30.83
N ARG A 371 22.55 20.89 31.31
CA ARG A 371 22.54 19.43 31.14
C ARG A 371 22.52 19.04 29.67
N LEU A 372 21.59 19.60 28.89
CA LEU A 372 21.51 19.37 27.45
C LEU A 372 22.78 19.84 26.73
N GLN A 373 23.38 20.94 27.16
CA GLN A 373 24.65 21.44 26.65
C GLN A 373 25.75 20.41 26.84
N SER A 374 25.92 19.88 28.05
CA SER A 374 26.95 18.88 28.34
C SER A 374 26.84 17.60 27.51
N ILE A 375 25.64 17.30 26.98
CA ILE A 375 25.40 16.19 26.06
C ILE A 375 25.70 16.63 24.63
N CYS A 376 25.07 17.71 24.16
CA CYS A 376 25.14 18.13 22.76
C CYS A 376 26.53 18.61 22.33
N THR A 377 27.29 19.22 23.24
CA THR A 377 28.62 19.78 22.94
C THR A 377 29.76 18.80 23.15
N GLN A 378 29.49 17.54 23.51
CA GLN A 378 30.52 16.49 23.44
C GLN A 378 31.03 16.42 22.00
N PRO A 379 32.36 16.40 21.76
CA PRO A 379 32.91 16.51 20.40
C PRO A 379 32.26 15.54 19.39
N SER A 380 32.08 14.28 19.80
CA SER A 380 31.47 13.25 18.96
C SER A 380 29.97 13.43 18.69
N ASN A 381 29.23 14.07 19.61
CA ASN A 381 27.81 14.37 19.40
C ASN A 381 27.65 15.65 18.57
N LEU A 382 28.48 16.66 18.82
CA LEU A 382 28.43 17.95 18.12
C LEU A 382 28.74 17.78 16.62
N GLU A 383 29.75 16.96 16.30
CA GLU A 383 30.09 16.58 14.92
C GLU A 383 28.89 15.95 14.20
N VAL A 384 28.18 15.02 14.86
CA VAL A 384 26.99 14.37 14.29
C VAL A 384 25.85 15.37 14.08
N ILE A 385 25.61 16.28 15.04
CA ILE A 385 24.55 17.29 14.94
C ILE A 385 24.81 18.25 13.78
N HIS A 386 26.06 18.70 13.61
CA HIS A 386 26.45 19.55 12.49
C HIS A 386 26.33 18.82 11.17
N HIS A 387 26.88 17.61 11.07
CA HIS A 387 26.80 16.78 9.86
C HIS A 387 25.35 16.48 9.47
N PHE A 388 24.48 16.14 10.43
CA PHE A 388 23.05 15.96 10.17
C PHE A 388 22.41 17.23 9.62
N SER A 389 22.72 18.40 10.19
CA SER A 389 22.10 19.66 9.79
C SER A 389 22.60 20.15 8.43
N ASP A 390 23.92 20.13 8.21
CA ASP A 390 24.57 20.73 7.04
C ASP A 390 24.61 19.75 5.85
N GLU A 391 24.91 18.47 6.06
CA GLU A 391 25.18 17.50 4.99
C GLU A 391 24.03 16.53 4.71
N CYS A 392 23.15 16.27 5.68
CA CYS A 392 21.97 15.43 5.45
C CYS A 392 20.72 16.26 5.15
N ARG A 393 20.31 17.13 6.09
CA ARG A 393 19.04 17.87 6.00
C ARG A 393 19.06 18.91 4.88
N ASN A 394 20.10 19.74 4.80
CA ASN A 394 20.15 20.81 3.79
C ASN A 394 20.30 20.26 2.38
N VAL A 395 21.16 19.25 2.18
CA VAL A 395 21.40 18.62 0.86
C VAL A 395 20.12 18.02 0.30
N ILE A 396 19.37 17.30 1.14
CA ILE A 396 18.12 16.68 0.74
C ILE A 396 17.01 17.71 0.48
N ASN A 397 16.89 18.74 1.32
CA ASN A 397 15.84 19.76 1.16
C ASN A 397 16.09 20.74 0.01
N HIS A 398 17.34 20.95 -0.39
CA HIS A 398 17.70 21.92 -1.44
C HIS A 398 18.09 21.28 -2.77
N ALA A 399 18.01 19.94 -2.89
CA ALA A 399 18.40 19.18 -4.09
C ALA A 399 19.74 19.66 -4.68
N SER A 400 20.66 20.10 -3.82
CA SER A 400 21.96 20.59 -4.25
C SER A 400 22.79 19.38 -4.63
N GLY A 401 23.09 19.24 -5.92
CA GLY A 401 23.80 18.10 -6.49
C GLY A 401 25.01 17.71 -5.65
N SER A 402 24.89 16.62 -4.91
CA SER A 402 26.01 16.08 -4.15
C SER A 402 26.93 15.36 -5.14
N ALA A 403 28.24 15.54 -4.99
CA ALA A 403 29.24 14.82 -5.78
C ALA A 403 29.40 13.34 -5.35
N ARG A 404 28.53 12.86 -4.45
CA ARG A 404 28.56 11.49 -3.90
C ARG A 404 27.64 10.59 -4.71
N SER A 405 28.04 9.33 -4.89
CA SER A 405 27.16 8.32 -5.49
C SER A 405 25.88 8.17 -4.65
N GLY A 406 24.78 7.76 -5.28
CA GLY A 406 23.48 7.62 -4.60
C GLY A 406 23.55 6.68 -3.38
N ASP A 407 24.34 5.60 -3.46
CA ASP A 407 24.45 4.61 -2.39
C ASP A 407 25.31 5.09 -1.22
N ASP A 408 26.41 5.82 -1.48
CA ASP A 408 27.24 6.40 -0.42
C ASP A 408 26.46 7.43 0.40
N LEU A 409 25.63 8.24 -0.28
CA LEU A 409 24.78 9.22 0.38
C LEU A 409 23.72 8.54 1.26
N LYS A 410 23.05 7.49 0.76
CA LYS A 410 22.07 6.70 1.54
C LYS A 410 22.70 6.09 2.79
N LEU A 411 23.90 5.53 2.66
CA LEU A 411 24.63 4.94 3.79
C LEU A 411 25.00 5.99 4.84
N ASP A 412 25.50 7.15 4.41
CA ASP A 412 25.84 8.26 5.31
C ASP A 412 24.59 8.76 6.06
N ILE A 413 23.48 9.00 5.35
CA ILE A 413 22.21 9.41 5.99
C ILE A 413 21.77 8.38 7.02
N ARG A 414 21.77 7.09 6.66
CA ARG A 414 21.40 6.01 7.57
C ARG A 414 22.22 6.08 8.85
N GLN A 415 23.55 6.13 8.74
CA GLN A 415 24.44 6.16 9.90
C GLN A 415 24.25 7.43 10.73
N THR A 416 24.13 8.58 10.08
CA THR A 416 23.98 9.88 10.73
C THR A 416 22.67 10.00 11.49
N VAL A 417 21.55 9.59 10.88
CA VAL A 417 20.25 9.57 11.56
C VAL A 417 20.29 8.61 12.76
N PHE A 418 20.85 7.40 12.63
CA PHE A 418 20.98 6.50 13.79
C PHE A 418 21.81 7.11 14.94
N LYS A 419 22.90 7.83 14.63
CA LYS A 419 23.70 8.54 15.63
C LYS A 419 22.90 9.69 16.27
N MET A 420 22.13 10.44 15.49
CA MET A 420 21.24 11.49 16.01
C MET A 420 20.20 10.92 16.97
N LEU A 421 19.54 9.81 16.62
CA LEU A 421 18.58 9.16 17.50
C LEU A 421 19.25 8.73 18.82
N LYS A 422 20.47 8.19 18.79
CA LYS A 422 21.24 7.87 20.01
C LYS A 422 21.61 9.10 20.85
N ILE A 423 21.74 10.28 20.26
CA ILE A 423 21.94 11.53 21.01
C ILE A 423 20.64 11.93 21.70
N ILE A 424 19.51 11.86 20.98
CA ILE A 424 18.17 12.16 21.51
C ILE A 424 17.84 11.23 22.70
N GLU A 425 18.18 9.94 22.62
CA GLU A 425 18.02 8.96 23.73
C GLU A 425 18.74 9.36 25.02
N LYS A 426 19.76 10.23 24.96
CA LYS A 426 20.51 10.69 26.13
C LYS A 426 19.88 11.88 26.84
N PHE A 427 18.93 12.57 26.20
CA PHE A 427 18.23 13.73 26.78
C PHE A 427 17.31 13.29 27.92
#